data_AF-A0A352EW80-F1
#
_entry.id   AF-A0A352EW80-F1
#
_cell.length_a   1.000
_cell.length_b   1.000
_cell.length_c   1.000
_cell.angle_alpha   90.00
_cell.angle_beta   90.00
_cell.angle_gamma   90.00
#
_symmetry.space_group_name_H-M   'P 1'
#
loop_
_entity.id
_entity.type
_entity.pdbx_description
1 polymer ?
#
loop_
_entity_poly.entity_id
_entity_poly.type
_entity_poly.pdbx_seq_one_letter_code
_entity_poly.pdbx_strand_id
1 'polypeptide(L)' 'MIRKRVSRAKVLEYFGELPPCLIGIDACPSAHHCGRELAALGHTVKRIPPNYVKASTSGPDRGR' A
#
# COMPACT_ATOMS: atom_id res chain seq x y z
N MET A 1 14.46 7.17 -2.81
CA MET A 1 13.03 6.80 -2.70
C MET A 1 12.43 6.82 -4.10
N ILE A 2 12.11 5.66 -4.68
CA ILE A 2 11.46 5.58 -6.01
C ILE A 2 9.95 5.77 -5.81
N ARG A 3 9.33 6.67 -6.57
CA ARG A 3 7.88 6.90 -6.57
C ARG A 3 7.35 6.59 -7.95
N LYS A 4 6.77 5.41 -8.13
CA LYS A 4 6.20 4.95 -9.40
C LYS A 4 4.70 4.79 -9.27
N ARG A 5 3.93 5.37 -10.19
CA ARG A 5 2.50 5.14 -10.27
C ARG A 5 2.27 3.85 -11.06
N VAL A 6 1.80 2.81 -10.37
CA VAL A 6 1.51 1.50 -10.97
C VAL A 6 0.00 1.28 -10.89
N SER A 7 -0.62 0.85 -11.98
CA SER A 7 -2.04 0.48 -11.97
C SER A 7 -2.23 -0.80 -11.16
N ARG A 8 -3.39 -0.97 -10.52
CA ARG A 8 -3.67 -2.13 -9.66
C ARG A 8 -3.39 -3.48 -10.35
N ALA A 9 -3.72 -3.60 -11.63
CA ALA A 9 -3.42 -4.80 -12.43
C ALA A 9 -1.92 -5.08 -12.51
N LYS A 10 -1.10 -4.04 -12.72
CA LYS A 10 0.36 -4.15 -12.85
C LYS A 10 1.09 -4.25 -11.51
N VAL A 11 0.42 -4.01 -10.38
CA VAL A 11 1.03 -4.15 -9.05
C VAL A 11 1.45 -5.61 -8.86
N LEU A 12 0.56 -6.56 -9.13
CA LEU A 12 0.86 -7.98 -8.92
C LEU A 12 1.96 -8.49 -9.85
N GLU A 13 1.92 -8.10 -11.13
CA GLU A 13 2.98 -8.41 -12.10
C GLU A 13 4.34 -7.86 -11.63
N TYR A 14 4.37 -6.59 -11.22
CA TYR A 14 5.59 -5.94 -10.79
C TYR A 14 6.19 -6.56 -9.52
N PHE A 15 5.35 -6.91 -8.55
CA PHE A 15 5.80 -7.54 -7.32
C PHE A 15 6.17 -9.02 -7.54
N GLY A 16 5.51 -9.72 -8.46
CA GLY A 16 5.87 -11.10 -8.83
C GLY A 16 7.24 -11.24 -9.49
N GLU A 17 7.74 -10.19 -10.15
CA GLU A 17 9.11 -10.14 -10.68
C GLU A 17 10.17 -9.84 -9.60
N LEU A 18 9.75 -9.39 -8.41
CA LEU A 18 10.64 -9.02 -7.33
C LEU A 18 10.86 -10.16 -6.35
N PRO A 19 12.05 -10.27 -5.72
CA PRO A 19 12.24 -11.20 -4.63
C PRO A 19 11.33 -10.85 -3.43
N PRO A 20 11.08 -11.80 -2.52
CA PRO A 20 10.39 -11.57 -1.24
C PRO A 20 10.92 -10.31 -0.53
N CYS A 21 10.05 -9.35 -0.26
CA CYS A 21 10.40 -8.01 0.23
C CYS A 21 9.38 -7.54 1.27
N LEU A 22 9.77 -6.57 2.09
CA LEU A 22 8.88 -5.93 3.05
C LEU A 22 8.07 -4.82 2.36
N ILE A 23 6.74 -4.94 2.39
CA ILE A 23 5.81 -3.98 1.77
C ILE A 23 4.98 -3.30 2.86
N GLY A 24 5.12 -1.98 2.96
CA GLY A 24 4.26 -1.14 3.80
C GLY A 24 3.01 -0.74 3.02
N ILE A 25 1.82 -1.09 3.52
CA ILE A 25 0.55 -0.69 2.92
C ILE A 25 -0.32 0.02 3.95
N ASP A 26 -1.05 1.06 3.51
CA ASP A 26 -2.01 1.75 4.36
C ASP A 26 -3.16 0.81 4.77
N ALA A 27 -3.74 1.01 5.95
CA ALA A 27 -4.78 0.13 6.49
C ALA A 27 -6.15 0.28 5.82
N CYS A 28 -6.31 1.05 4.73
CA CYS A 28 -7.56 1.18 3.98
C CYS A 28 -8.21 -0.18 3.59
N PRO A 29 -9.55 -0.25 3.49
CA PRO A 29 -10.28 -1.46 3.08
C PRO A 29 -9.79 -2.02 1.73
N SER A 30 -9.50 -1.14 0.76
CA SER A 30 -8.97 -1.51 -0.56
C SER A 30 -7.57 -2.13 -0.54
N ALA A 31 -6.80 -1.88 0.53
CA ALA A 31 -5.44 -2.40 0.72
C ALA A 31 -5.43 -3.81 1.31
N HIS A 32 -6.51 -4.29 1.93
CA HIS A 32 -6.58 -5.67 2.41
C HIS A 32 -6.46 -6.69 1.28
N HIS A 33 -7.16 -6.46 0.17
CA HIS A 33 -7.09 -7.35 -0.98
C HIS A 33 -5.68 -7.37 -1.58
N CYS A 34 -5.09 -6.19 -1.84
CA CYS A 34 -3.73 -6.10 -2.35
C CYS A 34 -2.71 -6.75 -1.39
N GLY A 35 -2.88 -6.58 -0.07
CA GLY A 35 -2.00 -7.20 0.91
C GLY A 35 -2.04 -8.73 0.91
N ARG A 36 -3.20 -9.34 0.64
CA ARG A 36 -3.31 -10.80 0.51
C ARG A 36 -2.61 -11.32 -0.73
N GLU A 37 -2.84 -10.67 -1.86
CA GLU A 37 -2.19 -11.05 -3.13
C GLU A 37 -0.66 -10.92 -3.04
N LEU A 38 -0.17 -9.83 -2.44
CA LEU A 38 1.26 -9.62 -2.22
C LEU A 38 1.86 -10.63 -1.22
N ALA A 39 1.11 -11.01 -0.18
CA ALA A 39 1.54 -12.07 0.74
C ALA A 39 1.57 -13.44 0.05
N ALA A 40 0.64 -13.72 -0.86
CA ALA A 40 0.60 -14.95 -1.65
C ALA A 40 1.79 -15.07 -2.61
N LEU A 41 2.32 -13.94 -3.10
CA LEU A 41 3.58 -13.88 -3.85
C LEU A 41 4.83 -14.10 -2.98
N GLY A 42 4.68 -14.25 -1.66
CA GLY A 42 5.78 -14.47 -0.72
C GLY A 42 6.35 -13.19 -0.11
N HIS A 43 5.72 -12.03 -0.32
CA HIS A 43 6.18 -10.79 0.31
C HIS A 43 5.64 -10.63 1.74
N THR A 44 6.41 -9.95 2.57
CA THR A 44 5.97 -9.61 3.93
C THR A 44 5.19 -8.31 3.89
N VAL A 45 3.88 -8.36 4.12
CA VAL A 45 3.03 -7.16 4.11
C VAL A 45 2.84 -6.64 5.54
N LYS A 46 3.32 -5.42 5.79
CA LYS A 46 3.06 -4.68 7.03
C LYS A 46 2.00 -3.61 6.79
N ARG A 47 0.87 -3.76 7.48
CA ARG A 47 -0.19 -2.75 7.50
C ARG A 47 0.24 -1.63 8.45
N ILE A 48 0.41 -0.44 7.91
CA ILE A 48 0.77 0.72 8.71
C ILE A 48 -0.54 1.25 9.30
N PRO A 49 -0.67 1.30 10.65
CA PRO A 49 -1.85 1.87 11.27
C PRO A 49 -1.96 3.35 10.89
N PRO A 50 -3.19 3.88 10.74
CA PRO A 50 -3.40 5.27 10.30
C PRO A 50 -2.73 6.29 11.22
N ASN A 51 -2.50 5.94 12.49
CA ASN A 51 -1.80 6.79 13.45
C ASN A 51 -0.30 7.00 13.14
N TYR A 52 0.30 6.16 12.30
CA TYR A 52 1.72 6.23 11.92
C TYR A 52 1.93 6.84 10.53
N VAL A 53 0.86 7.01 9.76
CA VAL A 53 0.89 7.68 8.47
C VAL A 53 0.52 9.13 8.73
N LYS A 54 1.45 10.07 8.50
CA LYS A 54 1.07 11.50 8.43
C LYS A 54 -0.03 11.61 7.38
N ALA A 55 -1.24 11.93 7.81
CA ALA A 55 -2.40 12.09 6.96
C ALA A 55 -2.06 13.08 5.83
N SER A 56 -1.92 12.59 4.60
CA SER A 56 -1.85 13.42 3.41
C SER A 56 -3.25 13.81 2.95
N THR A 57 -4.10 14.22 3.90
CA THR A 57 -5.42 14.80 3.64
C THR A 57 -5.43 16.22 4.21
N SER A 58 -4.70 17.12 3.56
CA SER A 58 -5.08 18.53 3.57
C SER A 58 -6.28 18.69 2.62
N GLY A 59 -7.46 18.25 3.06
CA GLY A 59 -8.71 18.85 2.61
C GLY A 59 -8.95 20.07 3.50
N PRO A 60 -9.30 21.26 2.96
CA PRO A 60 -9.49 22.42 3.81
C PRO A 60 -10.62 22.12 4.79
N ASP A 61 -10.30 22.28 6.07
CA ASP A 61 -11.23 22.42 7.17
C ASP A 61 -12.33 23.41 6.77
N ARG A 62 -13.51 22.91 6.40
CA ARG A 62 -14.71 23.74 6.41
C ARG A 62 -15.21 23.75 7.84
N GLY A 63 -14.57 24.63 8.62
CA GLY A 63 -15.04 25.06 9.93
C GLY A 63 -16.50 25.51 9.84
N ARG A 64 -17.26 25.03 10.82
CA ARG A 64 -18.53 25.58 11.27
C ARG A 64 -18.28 26.87 12.04
#